data_AF-A0A2V2ATR8-F1
#
_entry.id   AF-A0A2V2ATR8-F1
#
_cell.length_a   1.000
_cell.length_b   1.000
_cell.length_c   1.000
_cell.angle_alpha   90.00
_cell.angle_beta   90.00
_cell.angle_gamma   90.00
#
_symmetry.space_group_name_H-M   'P 1'
#
loop_
_entity.id
_entity.type
_entity.pdbx_description
1 polymer ?
#
loop_
_entity_poly.entity_id
_entity_poly.type
_entity_poly.pdbx_seq_one_letter_code
_entity_poly.pdbx_strand_id
1 'polypeptide(L)'
;MTWSEEEYLDCLRSERRGYAWVMHRHGGLTQEESREAALECYPYEPAGDPLRGLVFHDEAWHWAMRAIHGDAYVLDRPDLARPSPAYRALDRSSPRPRPGDRPGPPRLAADPR
;
A
#
# COMPACT_ATOMS: atom_id res chain seq x y z
N MET A 1 -10.75 8.92 -11.04
CA MET A 1 -9.36 9.32 -10.78
C MET A 1 -8.48 8.28 -11.46
N THR A 2 -7.59 8.67 -12.38
CA THR A 2 -6.65 7.74 -13.03
C THR A 2 -5.27 7.99 -12.46
N TRP A 3 -4.78 7.08 -11.62
CA TRP A 3 -3.39 7.09 -11.15
C TRP A 3 -2.45 6.99 -12.35
N SER A 4 -1.30 7.67 -12.29
CA SER A 4 -0.22 7.34 -13.23
C SER A 4 0.31 5.94 -12.96
N GLU A 5 0.91 5.30 -13.96
CA GLU A 5 1.55 3.99 -13.79
C GLU A 5 2.65 4.03 -12.71
N GLU A 6 3.42 5.11 -12.69
CA GLU A 6 4.50 5.30 -11.71
C GLU A 6 3.95 5.46 -10.28
N GLU A 7 2.93 6.31 -10.10
CA GLU A 7 2.26 6.53 -8.82
C GLU A 7 1.66 5.21 -8.28
N TYR A 8 1.03 4.44 -9.16
CA TYR A 8 0.45 3.14 -8.82
C TYR A 8 1.52 2.13 -8.40
N LEU A 9 2.58 1.99 -9.19
CA LEU A 9 3.65 1.03 -8.93
C LEU A 9 4.43 1.38 -7.66
N ASP A 10 4.65 2.67 -7.37
CA ASP A 10 5.26 3.12 -6.12
C ASP A 10 4.41 2.73 -4.91
N CYS A 11 3.10 2.99 -4.98
CA CYS A 11 2.17 2.61 -3.92
C CYS A 11 2.15 1.08 -3.72
N LEU A 12 1.99 0.33 -4.81
CA LEU A 12 1.97 -1.14 -4.79
C LEU A 12 3.24 -1.73 -4.17
N ARG A 13 4.41 -1.17 -4.49
CA ARG A 13 5.69 -1.58 -3.88
C ARG A 13 5.71 -1.33 -2.37
N SER A 14 5.21 -0.18 -1.93
CA SER A 14 5.15 0.16 -0.51
C SER A 14 4.22 -0.78 0.26
N GLU A 15 3.04 -1.09 -0.27
CA GLU A 15 2.10 -2.03 0.36
C GLU A 15 2.68 -3.44 0.45
N ARG A 16 3.21 -3.96 -0.66
CA ARG A 16 3.84 -5.29 -0.69
C ARG A 16 4.97 -5.41 0.30
N ARG A 17 5.81 -4.37 0.40
CA ARG A 17 6.91 -4.32 1.38
C ARG A 17 6.37 -4.31 2.82
N GLY A 18 5.32 -3.54 3.09
CA GLY A 18 4.67 -3.49 4.40
C GLY A 18 4.12 -4.85 4.80
N TYR A 19 3.30 -5.45 3.93
CA TYR A 19 2.70 -6.76 4.17
C TYR A 19 3.75 -7.84 4.38
N ALA A 20 4.73 -7.96 3.48
CA ALA A 20 5.80 -8.95 3.60
C ALA A 20 6.60 -8.78 4.90
N TRP A 21 6.85 -7.54 5.34
CA TRP A 21 7.53 -7.30 6.61
C TRP A 21 6.74 -7.83 7.81
N VAL A 22 5.41 -7.64 7.81
CA VAL A 22 4.55 -8.12 8.90
C VAL A 22 4.43 -9.62 8.89
N MET A 23 4.25 -10.25 7.71
CA MET A 23 4.21 -11.70 7.58
C MET A 23 5.51 -12.36 8.06
N HIS A 24 6.65 -11.75 7.75
CA HIS A 24 7.94 -12.26 8.23
C HIS A 24 8.08 -12.12 9.74
N ARG A 25 7.78 -10.92 10.29
CA ARG A 25 8.08 -10.61 11.69
C ARG A 25 7.04 -11.13 12.68
N HIS A 26 5.77 -11.14 12.29
CA HIS A 26 4.64 -11.53 13.14
C HIS A 26 4.02 -12.86 12.71
N GLY A 27 4.08 -13.20 11.42
CA GLY A 27 3.53 -14.45 10.89
C GLY A 27 4.49 -15.64 10.88
N GLY A 28 5.79 -15.41 11.15
CA GLY A 28 6.80 -16.47 11.19
C GLY A 28 7.19 -17.03 9.82
N LEU A 29 6.75 -16.39 8.72
CA LEU A 29 7.12 -16.78 7.37
C LEU A 29 8.58 -16.45 7.06
N THR A 30 9.19 -17.19 6.15
CA THR A 30 10.47 -16.82 5.55
C THR A 30 10.32 -15.54 4.71
N GLN A 31 11.44 -14.93 4.33
CA GLN A 31 11.41 -13.73 3.49
C GLN A 31 10.78 -14.00 2.12
N GLU A 32 10.96 -15.20 1.56
CA GLU A 32 10.43 -15.58 0.25
C GLU A 32 8.91 -15.79 0.31
N GLU A 33 8.44 -16.60 1.26
CA GLU A 33 7.01 -16.83 1.49
C GLU A 33 6.26 -15.52 1.80
N SER A 34 6.90 -14.62 2.56
CA SER A 34 6.32 -13.30 2.86
C SER A 34 6.15 -12.43 1.61
N ARG A 35 7.06 -12.56 0.63
CA ARG A 35 6.96 -11.84 -0.65
C ARG A 35 5.86 -12.44 -1.53
N GLU A 36 5.77 -13.76 -1.61
CA GLU A 36 4.68 -14.43 -2.32
C GLU A 36 3.32 -14.05 -1.74
N ALA A 37 3.15 -14.13 -0.43
CA ALA A 37 1.91 -13.72 0.23
C ALA A 37 1.56 -12.25 -0.04
N ALA A 38 2.56 -11.36 -0.14
CA ALA A 38 2.34 -9.97 -0.52
C ALA A 38 1.91 -9.80 -2.00
N LEU A 39 2.41 -10.64 -2.91
CA LEU A 39 1.99 -10.63 -4.32
C LEU A 39 0.54 -11.12 -4.49
N GLU A 40 0.14 -12.11 -3.69
CA GLU A 40 -1.23 -12.62 -3.67
C GLU A 40 -2.21 -11.62 -3.06
N CYS A 41 -1.83 -10.98 -1.95
CA CYS A 41 -2.67 -9.99 -1.28
C CYS A 41 -2.78 -8.67 -2.05
N TYR A 42 -1.72 -8.30 -2.78
CA TYR A 42 -1.66 -7.08 -3.58
C TYR A 42 -1.29 -7.40 -5.03
N PRO A 43 -2.23 -7.95 -5.83
CA PRO A 43 -1.97 -8.23 -7.24
C PRO A 43 -1.77 -6.93 -8.04
N TYR A 44 -1.10 -7.05 -9.18
CA TYR A 44 -1.01 -5.93 -10.12
C TYR A 44 -2.33 -5.77 -10.88
N GLU A 45 -2.82 -4.54 -10.95
CA GLU A 45 -4.05 -4.15 -11.63
C GLU A 45 -3.71 -3.25 -12.83
N PRO A 46 -4.17 -3.59 -14.05
CA PRO A 46 -3.90 -2.81 -15.26
C PRO A 46 -4.51 -1.41 -15.21
N ALA A 47 -3.91 -0.46 -15.95
CA ALA A 47 -4.38 0.93 -16.03
C ALA A 47 -5.83 1.12 -16.49
N GLY A 48 -6.39 0.15 -17.21
CA GLY A 48 -7.77 0.17 -17.69
C GLY A 48 -8.78 -0.47 -16.72
N ASP A 49 -8.34 -1.04 -15.61
CA ASP A 49 -9.24 -1.68 -14.66
C ASP A 49 -10.01 -0.61 -13.87
N PRO A 50 -11.37 -0.60 -13.90
CA PRO A 50 -12.17 0.35 -13.14
C PRO A 50 -11.98 0.20 -11.62
N LEU A 51 -11.46 -0.94 -11.17
CA LEU A 51 -11.19 -1.23 -9.77
C LEU A 51 -9.73 -0.95 -9.38
N ARG A 52 -8.89 -0.46 -10.31
CA ARG A 52 -7.48 -0.18 -10.05
C ARG A 52 -7.32 0.73 -8.85
N GLY A 53 -6.59 0.22 -7.86
CA GLY A 53 -6.28 0.91 -6.63
C GLY A 53 -7.45 1.04 -5.65
N LEU A 54 -8.56 0.32 -5.86
CA LEU A 54 -9.59 0.16 -4.83
C LEU A 54 -9.10 -0.68 -3.65
N VAL A 55 -8.16 -1.60 -3.89
CA VAL A 55 -7.56 -2.47 -2.85
C VAL A 55 -6.47 -1.74 -2.05
N PHE A 56 -6.23 -0.44 -2.29
CA PHE A 56 -5.34 0.36 -1.43
C PHE A 56 -6.10 0.91 -0.22
N HIS A 57 -6.31 0.04 0.76
CA HIS A 57 -6.55 0.51 2.13
C HIS A 57 -5.17 0.72 2.79
N ASP A 58 -4.96 1.89 3.40
CA ASP A 58 -3.74 2.41 4.08
C ASP A 58 -3.22 1.54 5.25
N GLU A 59 -3.36 0.23 5.14
CA GLU A 59 -3.45 -0.70 6.25
C GLU A 59 -2.83 -2.07 5.93
N ALA A 60 -1.76 -2.15 5.13
CA ALA A 60 -1.03 -3.43 4.93
C ALA A 60 -0.63 -4.11 6.25
N TRP A 61 -0.40 -3.31 7.31
CA TRP A 61 -0.31 -3.79 8.68
C TRP A 61 -1.56 -4.55 9.13
N HIS A 62 -2.74 -3.94 9.02
CA HIS A 62 -3.97 -4.54 9.52
C HIS A 62 -4.40 -5.74 8.67
N TRP A 63 -4.20 -5.71 7.35
CA TRP A 63 -4.46 -6.86 6.49
C TRP A 63 -3.56 -8.05 6.85
N ALA A 64 -2.27 -7.82 7.05
CA ALA A 64 -1.36 -8.88 7.48
C ALA A 64 -1.71 -9.39 8.89
N MET A 65 -2.04 -8.50 9.83
CA MET A 65 -2.45 -8.92 11.17
C MET A 65 -3.76 -9.72 11.16
N ARG A 66 -4.72 -9.37 10.31
CA ARG A 66 -5.94 -10.19 10.11
C ARG A 66 -5.62 -11.55 9.53
N ALA A 67 -4.67 -11.64 8.58
CA ALA A 67 -4.25 -12.91 8.02
C ALA A 67 -3.58 -13.82 9.08
N ILE A 68 -2.82 -13.23 10.02
CA ILE A 68 -2.09 -13.97 11.07
C ILE A 68 -2.99 -14.35 12.25
N HIS A 69 -3.83 -13.41 12.71
CA HIS A 69 -4.56 -13.51 13.97
C HIS A 69 -6.09 -13.63 13.81
N GLY A 70 -6.60 -13.49 12.58
CA GLY A 70 -8.03 -13.46 12.28
C GLY A 70 -8.67 -12.08 12.42
N ASP A 71 -9.95 -11.98 12.07
CA ASP A 71 -10.68 -10.70 12.01
C ASP A 71 -10.86 -10.02 13.36
N ALA A 72 -10.87 -10.77 14.46
CA ALA A 72 -11.05 -10.26 15.82
C ALA A 72 -9.75 -9.78 16.47
N TYR A 73 -8.60 -9.80 15.77
CA TYR A 73 -7.30 -9.57 16.39
C TYR A 73 -7.16 -8.23 17.11
N VAL A 74 -7.88 -7.19 16.70
CA VAL A 74 -7.86 -5.89 17.38
C VAL A 74 -8.47 -5.96 18.78
N LEU A 75 -9.39 -6.90 19.02
CA LEU A 75 -10.00 -7.17 20.33
C LEU A 75 -9.09 -8.09 21.16
N ASP A 76 -8.53 -9.13 20.54
CA ASP A 76 -7.71 -10.13 21.23
C ASP A 76 -6.28 -9.65 21.52
N ARG A 77 -5.76 -8.76 20.66
CA ARG A 77 -4.38 -8.24 20.65
C ARG A 77 -4.40 -6.72 20.43
N PRO A 78 -4.95 -5.93 21.37
CA PRO A 78 -5.03 -4.48 21.24
C PRO A 78 -3.64 -3.81 21.16
N ASP A 79 -2.59 -4.49 21.64
CA ASP A 79 -1.19 -4.07 21.49
C ASP A 79 -0.73 -4.03 20.02
N LEU A 80 -1.31 -4.87 19.16
CA LEU A 80 -1.01 -4.94 17.73
C LEU A 80 -1.99 -4.13 16.87
N ALA A 81 -2.98 -3.47 17.48
CA ALA A 81 -3.92 -2.62 16.76
C ALA A 81 -3.26 -1.35 16.18
N ARG A 82 -2.03 -1.02 16.58
CA ARG A 82 -1.27 0.10 16.00
C ARG A 82 0.04 -0.40 15.40
N PRO A 83 0.42 0.07 14.19
CA PRO A 83 1.68 -0.29 13.59
C PRO A 83 2.87 0.13 14.45
N SER A 84 3.81 -0.80 14.65
CA SER A 84 5.02 -0.55 15.42
C SER A 84 5.89 0.56 14.79
N PRO A 85 6.73 1.25 15.57
CA PRO A 85 7.66 2.25 15.02
C PRO A 85 8.59 1.67 13.93
N ALA A 86 9.00 0.41 14.06
CA ALA A 86 9.84 -0.28 13.07
C ALA A 86 9.11 -0.45 11.73
N TYR A 87 7.82 -0.78 11.77
CA TYR A 87 6.99 -0.82 10.56
C TYR A 87 6.85 0.56 9.92
N ARG A 88 6.57 1.59 10.72
CA ARG A 88 6.44 2.97 10.22
C ARG A 88 7.73 3.51 9.59
N ALA A 89 8.89 2.99 10.00
CA ALA A 89 10.17 3.37 9.40
C ALA A 89 10.37 2.84 7.97
N LEU A 90 9.60 1.84 7.54
CA LEU A 90 9.66 1.31 6.17
C LEU A 90 9.29 2.39 5.14
N ASP A 91 8.38 3.29 5.49
CA ASP A 91 7.72 4.20 4.54
C ASP A 91 8.48 5.52 4.31
N ARG A 92 9.66 5.69 4.92
CA ARG A 92 10.39 6.97 4.97
C ARG A 92 11.06 7.38 3.63
N SER A 93 10.74 6.72 2.51
CA SER A 93 11.38 6.94 1.21
C SER A 93 10.55 7.68 0.17
N SER A 94 9.25 7.93 0.35
CA SER A 94 8.52 8.81 -0.58
C SER A 94 7.22 9.36 0.03
N PRO A 95 6.94 10.66 -0.05
CA PRO A 95 5.64 11.19 0.34
C PRO A 95 4.57 10.63 -0.62
N ARG A 96 3.61 9.86 -0.09
CA ARG A 96 2.40 9.47 -0.82
C ARG A 96 1.72 10.73 -1.37
N PRO A 97 1.38 10.81 -2.65
CA PRO A 97 0.54 11.88 -3.14
C PRO A 97 -0.83 11.78 -2.45
N ARG A 98 -1.27 12.86 -1.80
CA ARG A 98 -2.64 12.93 -1.28
C ARG A 98 -3.62 12.97 -2.46
N PRO A 99 -4.79 12.32 -2.36
CA PRO A 99 -5.84 12.52 -3.37
C PRO A 99 -6.22 14.01 -3.40
N GLY A 100 -5.75 14.74 -4.43
CA GLY A 100 -6.00 16.17 -4.62
C GLY A 100 -4.76 17.05 -4.87
N ASP A 101 -3.54 16.55 -4.66
CA ASP A 101 -2.31 17.33 -4.92
C ASP A 101 -1.86 17.23 -6.39
N ARG A 102 -2.49 18.00 -7.29
CA ARG A 102 -1.81 18.46 -8.50
C ARG A 102 -2.01 19.96 -8.73
N PRO A 103 -0.96 20.71 -9.11
CA PRO A 103 -1.12 22.02 -9.70
C PRO A 103 -1.91 21.86 -11.02
N GLY A 104 -2.85 22.77 -11.25
CA GLY A 104 -3.70 22.76 -12.45
C GLY A 104 -2.89 22.68 -13.76
N PRO A 105 -3.50 22.20 -14.84
CA PRO A 105 -2.81 22.04 -16.12
C PRO A 105 -2.13 23.36 -16.54
N PRO A 106 -0.94 23.31 -17.17
CA PRO A 106 -0.33 24.52 -17.71
C PRO A 106 -1.34 25.16 -18.67
N ARG A 107 -1.67 26.44 -18.40
CA ARG A 107 -2.48 27.23 -19.33
C ARG A 107 -1.74 27.20 -20.67
N LEU A 108 -2.29 26.49 -21.65
CA LEU A 108 -1.88 26.62 -23.04
C LEU A 108 -1.93 28.10 -23.37
N ALA A 109 -0.75 28.70 -23.54
CA ALA A 109 -0.64 30.03 -24.11
C ALA A 109 -1.31 29.96 -25.48
N ALA A 110 -2.43 30.66 -25.63
CA ALA A 110 -3.05 30.85 -26.91
C ALA A 110 -2.06 31.63 -27.78
N ASP A 111 -1.56 31.00 -28.85
CA ASP A 111 -0.83 31.69 -29.92
C ASP A 111 -1.79 32.67 -30.60
N PRO A 112 -1.53 33.99 -30.58
CA PRO A 112 -2.21 34.92 -31.46
C PRO A 112 -1.63 34.76 -32.88
N ARG A 113 -2.53 34.50 -33.83
CA ARG A 113 -2.25 34.51 -35.27
C ARG A 113 -1.80 35.88 -35.77
#